data_AF-A0A1K1T4L0-F1
#
_entry.id   AF-A0A1K1T4L0-F1
#
_cell.length_a   1.000
_cell.length_b   1.000
_cell.length_c   1.000
_cell.angle_alpha   90.00
_cell.angle_beta   90.00
_cell.angle_gamma   90.00
#
_symmetry.space_group_name_H-M   'P 1'
#
loop_
_entity.id
_entity.type
_entity.pdbx_description
1 polymer ?
#
loop_
_entity_poly.entity_id
_entity_poly.type
_entity_poly.pdbx_seq_one_letter_code
_entity_poly.pdbx_strand_id
1 'polypeptide(L)'
;MRAMQPNVSIAAVALHYKLNANLLRRWVAAQEEQDAAREARQAMSAPLAEFVPLQVEAPGAAVVPTEIQIEVRRGAATVTVRWPLCAAADCAA
;
A
#
# COMPACT_ATOMS: atom_id res chain seq x y z
N MET A 1 24.16 -12.52 27.67
CA MET A 1 25.53 -12.04 28.02
C MET A 1 25.48 -11.48 29.44
N ARG A 2 26.04 -12.16 30.45
CA ARG A 2 25.88 -11.78 31.87
C ARG A 2 26.34 -10.35 32.22
N ALA A 3 27.21 -9.76 31.40
CA ALA A 3 27.68 -8.38 31.56
C ALA A 3 26.61 -7.29 31.34
N MET A 4 25.48 -7.61 30.71
CA MET A 4 24.38 -6.67 30.45
C MET A 4 23.31 -6.67 31.53
N GLN A 5 23.50 -7.42 32.63
CA GLN A 5 22.55 -7.44 33.74
C GLN A 5 22.80 -6.24 34.67
N PRO A 6 21.75 -5.53 35.12
CA PRO A 6 21.91 -4.51 36.14
C PRO A 6 22.55 -5.13 37.39
N ASN A 7 23.51 -4.41 37.98
CA ASN A 7 24.29 -4.82 39.16
C ASN A 7 25.43 -5.84 38.92
N VAL A 8 25.83 -6.10 37.68
CA VAL A 8 27.02 -6.93 37.37
C VAL A 8 28.21 -6.05 37.01
N SER A 9 29.35 -6.24 37.69
CA SER A 9 30.58 -5.53 37.37
C SER A 9 31.21 -6.05 36.06
N ILE A 10 31.29 -5.18 35.05
CA ILE A 10 31.92 -5.46 33.75
C ILE A 10 33.36 -5.95 33.94
N ALA A 11 34.12 -5.35 34.88
CA ALA A 11 35.49 -5.75 35.15
C ALA A 11 35.58 -7.17 35.73
N ALA A 12 34.67 -7.54 36.64
CA ALA A 12 34.63 -8.90 37.20
C ALA A 12 34.30 -9.95 36.12
N VAL A 13 33.38 -9.63 35.21
CA VAL A 13 33.06 -10.49 34.07
C VAL A 13 34.25 -10.61 33.12
N ALA A 14 34.89 -9.48 32.77
CA ALA A 14 36.06 -9.48 31.91
C ALA A 14 37.19 -10.34 32.49
N LEU A 15 37.47 -10.23 33.79
CA LEU A 15 38.47 -11.03 34.48
C LEU A 15 38.13 -12.54 34.47
N HIS A 16 36.88 -12.89 34.75
CA HIS A 16 36.43 -14.29 34.73
C HIS A 16 36.67 -14.95 33.37
N TYR A 17 36.42 -14.22 32.28
CA TYR A 17 36.61 -14.71 30.91
C TYR A 17 37.98 -14.36 30.31
N LYS A 18 38.90 -13.77 31.09
CA LYS A 18 40.22 -13.30 30.62
C LYS A 18 40.15 -12.35 29.41
N LEU A 19 39.13 -11.52 29.36
CA LEU A 19 38.89 -10.51 28.32
C LEU A 19 39.35 -9.13 28.78
N ASN A 20 39.63 -8.24 27.82
CA ASN A 20 39.90 -6.83 28.13
C ASN A 20 38.60 -6.12 28.52
N ALA A 21 38.56 -5.52 29.72
CA ALA A 21 37.38 -4.82 30.22
C ALA A 21 36.90 -3.67 29.32
N ASN A 22 37.81 -3.00 28.60
CA ASN A 22 37.45 -1.95 27.65
C ASN A 22 36.73 -2.50 26.42
N LEU A 23 37.11 -3.69 25.94
CA LEU A 23 36.41 -4.36 24.83
C LEU A 23 35.00 -4.77 25.26
N LEU A 24 34.87 -5.37 26.45
CA LEU A 24 33.59 -5.78 26.98
C LEU A 24 32.65 -4.58 27.17
N ARG A 25 33.16 -3.46 27.70
CA ARG A 25 32.39 -2.21 27.85
C ARG A 25 31.92 -1.67 26.50
N ARG A 26 32.79 -1.64 25.49
CA ARG A 26 32.43 -1.18 24.13
C ARG A 26 31.38 -2.07 23.48
N TRP A 27 31.47 -3.38 23.66
CA TRP A 27 30.47 -4.32 23.13
C TRP A 27 29.12 -4.16 23.81
N VAL A 28 29.09 -4.01 25.13
CA VAL A 28 27.86 -3.75 25.88
C VAL A 28 27.20 -2.45 25.38
N ALA A 29 27.96 -1.36 25.28
CA ALA A 29 27.44 -0.09 24.77
C ALA A 29 26.90 -0.19 23.32
N ALA A 30 27.60 -0.92 22.44
CA ALA A 30 27.15 -1.12 21.07
C ALA A 30 25.88 -1.98 20.98
N GLN A 31 25.68 -2.93 21.88
CA GLN A 31 24.44 -3.70 21.96
C GLN A 31 23.28 -2.85 22.48
N GLU A 32 23.50 -2.05 23.53
CA GLU A 32 22.48 -1.13 24.06
C GLU A 32 22.01 -0.12 23.00
N GLU A 33 22.94 0.40 22.18
CA GLU A 33 22.60 1.30 21.06
C GLU A 33 21.76 0.58 19.98
N GLN A 34 22.09 -0.67 19.66
CA GLN A 34 21.32 -1.47 18.71
C GLN A 34 19.90 -1.77 19.22
N ASP A 35 19.77 -2.09 20.49
CA ASP A 35 18.49 -2.36 21.14
C ASP A 35 17.62 -1.10 21.14
N ALA A 36 18.18 0.06 21.53
CA ALA A 36 17.48 1.35 21.47
C ALA A 36 17.05 1.72 20.03
N ALA A 37 17.91 1.49 19.04
CA ALA A 37 17.57 1.71 17.64
C ALA A 37 16.46 0.76 17.15
N ARG A 38 16.42 -0.48 17.65
CA ARG A 38 15.37 -1.45 17.34
C ARG A 38 14.04 -1.04 17.96
N GLU A 39 14.03 -0.62 19.22
CA GLU A 39 12.85 -0.11 19.91
C GLU A 39 12.29 1.13 19.20
N ALA A 40 13.15 2.07 18.81
CA ALA A 40 12.74 3.24 18.03
C ALA A 40 12.08 2.84 16.70
N ARG A 41 12.66 1.86 15.97
CA ARG A 41 12.05 1.33 14.73
C ARG A 41 10.70 0.67 14.97
N GLN A 42 10.53 -0.04 16.09
CA GLN A 42 9.24 -0.64 16.46
C GLN A 42 8.20 0.42 16.80
N ALA A 43 8.59 1.46 17.56
CA ALA A 43 7.71 2.59 17.88
C ALA A 43 7.30 3.38 16.62
N MET A 44 8.16 3.43 15.61
CA MET A 44 7.88 4.05 14.32
C MET A 44 7.21 3.11 13.30
N SER A 45 7.01 1.84 13.64
CA SER A 45 6.35 0.89 12.76
C SER A 45 4.86 1.21 12.70
N ALA A 46 4.45 1.97 11.69
CA ALA A 46 3.04 2.07 11.33
C ALA A 46 2.52 0.67 10.96
N PRO A 47 1.24 0.34 11.26
CA PRO A 47 0.64 -0.87 10.75
C PRO A 47 0.76 -0.87 9.21
N LEU A 48 1.13 -2.01 8.64
CA LEU A 48 1.09 -2.21 7.20
C LEU A 48 -0.30 -1.82 6.71
N ALA A 49 -0.38 -0.98 5.68
CA ALA A 49 -1.65 -0.55 5.13
C ALA A 49 -2.48 -1.78 4.75
N GLU A 50 -3.56 -2.02 5.49
CA GLU A 50 -4.44 -3.17 5.27
C GLU A 50 -5.38 -2.84 4.11
N PHE A 51 -5.37 -3.68 3.08
CA PHE A 51 -6.21 -3.48 1.90
C PHE A 51 -7.67 -3.74 2.27
N VAL A 52 -8.46 -2.67 2.35
CA VAL A 52 -9.90 -2.76 2.61
C VAL A 52 -10.63 -2.93 1.28
N PRO A 53 -11.28 -4.07 1.00
CA PRO A 53 -12.06 -4.24 -0.21
C PRO A 53 -13.31 -3.35 -0.15
N LEU A 54 -13.32 -2.30 -0.97
CA LEU A 54 -14.50 -1.47 -1.21
C LEU A 54 -15.37 -2.16 -2.26
N GLN A 55 -16.61 -2.48 -1.89
CA GLN A 55 -17.62 -2.92 -2.85
C GLN A 55 -18.01 -1.73 -3.71
N VAL A 56 -17.44 -1.65 -4.91
CA VAL A 56 -17.92 -0.74 -5.94
C VAL A 56 -19.14 -1.40 -6.55
N GLU A 57 -20.32 -0.80 -6.36
CA GLU A 57 -21.52 -1.26 -7.07
C GLU A 57 -21.20 -1.33 -8.55
N ALA A 58 -21.44 -2.50 -9.16
CA ALA A 58 -21.26 -2.66 -10.59
C ALA A 58 -22.06 -1.55 -11.28
N PRO A 59 -21.45 -0.74 -12.17
CA PRO A 59 -22.22 0.25 -12.92
C PRO A 59 -23.36 -0.51 -13.57
N GLY A 60 -24.59 -0.21 -13.13
CA GLY A 60 -25.80 -0.92 -13.56
C GLY A 60 -25.76 -1.03 -15.07
N ALA A 61 -25.91 -2.25 -15.59
CA ALA A 61 -25.66 -2.62 -16.98
C ALA A 61 -25.97 -1.45 -17.92
N ALA A 62 -24.92 -0.75 -18.36
CA ALA A 62 -25.11 0.39 -19.23
C ALA A 62 -25.87 -0.13 -20.44
N VAL A 63 -27.07 0.41 -20.69
CA VAL A 63 -27.90 0.01 -21.82
C VAL A 63 -27.06 0.27 -23.07
N VAL A 64 -26.55 -0.80 -23.67
CA VAL A 64 -25.75 -0.72 -24.89
C VAL A 64 -26.70 -0.21 -25.98
N PRO A 65 -26.40 0.94 -26.63
CA PRO A 65 -27.24 1.44 -27.71
C PRO A 65 -27.32 0.41 -28.82
N THR A 66 -28.53 0.05 -29.26
CA THR A 66 -28.76 -0.94 -30.31
C THR A 66 -29.09 -0.32 -31.67
N GLU A 67 -29.30 1.00 -31.71
CA GLU A 67 -29.72 1.74 -32.90
C GLU A 67 -29.12 3.15 -32.93
N ILE A 68 -28.98 3.69 -34.15
CA ILE A 68 -28.65 5.07 -34.47
C ILE A 68 -29.98 5.78 -34.75
N GLN A 69 -30.24 6.90 -34.08
CA GLN A 69 -31.43 7.72 -34.32
C GLN A 69 -31.03 9.08 -34.89
N ILE A 70 -31.53 9.39 -36.08
CA ILE A 70 -31.31 10.69 -36.74
C ILE A 70 -32.63 11.42 -36.77
N GLU A 71 -32.65 12.64 -36.23
CA GLU A 71 -33.82 13.50 -36.24
C GLU A 71 -33.55 14.73 -37.11
N VAL A 72 -34.38 14.94 -38.13
CA VAL A 72 -34.32 16.09 -39.03
C VAL A 72 -35.57 16.93 -38.83
N ARG A 73 -35.39 18.21 -38.48
CA ARG A 73 -36.50 19.16 -38.29
C ARG A 73 -36.46 20.25 -39.37
N ARG A 74 -37.58 20.49 -40.05
CA ARG A 74 -37.76 21.59 -41.01
C ARG A 74 -39.10 22.29 -40.76
N GLY A 75 -39.04 23.49 -40.18
CA GLY A 75 -40.24 24.21 -39.76
C GLY A 75 -41.05 23.39 -38.75
N ALA A 76 -42.31 23.11 -39.05
CA ALA A 76 -43.17 22.25 -38.24
C ALA A 76 -43.03 20.74 -38.56
N ALA A 77 -42.25 20.36 -39.56
CA ALA A 77 -42.06 18.96 -39.94
C ALA A 77 -40.85 18.35 -39.20
N THR A 78 -41.04 17.13 -38.68
CA THR A 78 -39.99 16.31 -38.08
C THR A 78 -39.95 14.96 -38.78
N VAL A 79 -38.75 14.53 -39.18
CA VAL A 79 -38.47 13.20 -39.71
C VAL A 79 -37.52 12.50 -38.74
N THR A 80 -37.87 11.28 -38.34
CA THR A 80 -37.02 10.44 -37.50
C THR A 80 -36.63 9.18 -38.26
N VAL A 81 -35.33 8.95 -38.39
CA VAL A 81 -34.75 7.74 -38.98
C VAL A 81 -34.16 6.91 -37.86
N ARG A 82 -34.50 5.62 -37.83
CA ARG A 82 -33.93 4.64 -36.89
C ARG A 82 -33.16 3.60 -37.71
N TRP A 83 -31.87 3.47 -37.44
CA TRP A 83 -30.96 2.59 -38.16
C TRP A 83 -30.33 1.59 -37.18
N PRO A 84 -30.31 0.28 -37.46
CA PRO A 84 -29.74 -0.68 -36.52
C PRO A 84 -28.21 -0.53 -36.43
N LEU A 85 -27.64 -0.63 -35.22
CA LEU A 85 -26.20 -0.45 -35.04
C LEU A 85 -25.37 -1.52 -35.78
N CYS A 86 -25.93 -2.71 -36.01
CA CYS A 86 -25.27 -3.77 -36.79
C CYS A 86 -25.05 -3.42 -38.28
N ALA A 87 -25.78 -2.44 -38.81
CA ALA A 87 -25.63 -1.95 -40.18
C ALA A 87 -25.06 -0.51 -40.21
N ALA A 88 -24.31 -0.10 -39.18
CA ALA A 88 -23.82 1.28 -39.07
C ALA A 88 -22.98 1.75 -40.26
N ALA A 89 -22.26 0.84 -40.94
CA ALA A 89 -21.48 1.16 -42.13
C ALA A 89 -22.34 1.71 -43.28
N ASP A 90 -23.55 1.18 -43.44
CA ASP A 90 -24.50 1.60 -44.49
C ASP A 90 -25.17 2.95 -44.15
N CYS A 91 -25.17 3.37 -42.88
CA CYS A 91 -25.75 4.63 -42.45
C CYS A 91 -24.94 5.85 -42.92
N ALA A 92 -23.64 5.67 -43.18
CA ALA A 92 -22.70 6.74 -43.57
C ALA A 92 -22.36 6.75 -45.07
N ALA A 93 -22.92 5.83 -45.84
CA ALA A 93 -22.72 5.70 -47.29
C ALA A 93 -23.55 6.73 -48.07
#